data_AF-A0AAD5BVX8-F1
#
_entry.id   AF-A0AAD5BVX8-F1
#
_cell.length_a   1.000
_cell.length_b   1.000
_cell.length_c   1.000
_cell.angle_alpha   90.00
_cell.angle_beta   90.00
_cell.angle_gamma   90.00
#
_symmetry.space_group_name_H-M   'P 1'
#
loop_
_entity.id
_entity.type
_entity.pdbx_description
1 polymer ?
#
loop_
_entity_poly.entity_id
_entity_poly.type
_entity_poly.pdbx_seq_one_letter_code
_entity_poly.pdbx_strand_id
1 'polypeptide(L)'
;MNALEYFKTHLKYEKDPRVVEAISKKFTEYLRRAEEIRALLDGGAVASGGDAAAATARPKTQLKDKEADRQNMESQLSGVKALSFKEQAIEYVKQAVEEDNAGNYAKAFPLYMNALEYFKTHLKYETHPKIIEAITLKFNEYLRRAEEIRAILDDGSAPPKTKLNDGEGSGKAEGNSK
;
A
#
# COMPACT_ATOMS: atom_id res chain seq x y z
N MET A 1 22.79 16.15 14.31
CA MET A 1 22.33 15.61 13.02
C MET A 1 21.63 14.29 13.28
N ASN A 2 20.39 14.12 12.79
CA ASN A 2 19.70 12.82 12.81
C ASN A 2 20.41 11.87 11.83
N ALA A 3 20.43 10.57 12.12
CA ALA A 3 21.00 9.55 11.23
C ALA A 3 20.39 9.61 9.81
N LEU A 4 19.09 9.92 9.69
CA LEU A 4 18.44 10.11 8.39
C LEU A 4 19.00 11.29 7.60
N GLU A 5 19.33 12.39 8.27
CA GLU A 5 19.98 13.54 7.64
C GLU A 5 21.41 13.20 7.21
N TYR A 6 22.14 12.44 8.02
CA TYR A 6 23.49 11.99 7.69
C TYR A 6 23.49 11.12 6.42
N PHE A 7 22.56 10.17 6.30
CA PHE A 7 22.46 9.35 5.09
C PHE A 7 22.05 10.17 3.87
N LYS A 8 21.11 11.11 4.02
CA LYS A 8 20.72 12.01 2.92
C LYS A 8 21.87 12.90 2.45
N THR A 9 22.70 13.42 3.36
CA THR A 9 23.86 14.23 2.98
C THR A 9 24.91 13.39 2.28
N HIS A 10 25.17 12.15 2.73
CA HIS A 10 26.15 11.29 2.08
C HIS A 10 25.66 10.81 0.71
N LEU A 11 24.39 10.42 0.58
CA LEU A 11 23.80 10.11 -0.74
C LEU A 11 23.88 11.30 -1.71
N LYS A 12 23.90 12.54 -1.20
CA LYS A 12 23.98 13.75 -2.03
C LYS A 12 25.37 13.98 -2.63
N TYR A 13 26.42 13.52 -1.97
CA TYR A 13 27.81 13.82 -2.35
C TYR A 13 28.64 12.57 -2.69
N GLU A 14 28.15 11.37 -2.38
CA GLU A 14 28.81 10.10 -2.70
C GLU A 14 28.62 9.75 -4.17
N LYS A 15 29.72 9.39 -4.83
CA LYS A 15 29.75 9.09 -6.28
C LYS A 15 30.10 7.64 -6.57
N ASP A 16 30.66 6.91 -5.60
CA ASP A 16 30.92 5.49 -5.80
C ASP A 16 29.60 4.71 -5.76
N PRO A 17 29.20 4.06 -6.86
CA PRO A 17 27.93 3.35 -6.94
C PRO A 17 27.81 2.23 -5.90
N ARG A 18 28.92 1.59 -5.51
CA ARG A 18 28.91 0.53 -4.48
C ARG A 18 28.63 1.10 -3.10
N VAL A 19 29.14 2.29 -2.83
CA VAL A 19 28.95 2.98 -1.55
C VAL A 19 27.56 3.60 -1.49
N VAL A 20 27.07 4.19 -2.58
CA VAL A 20 25.68 4.66 -2.71
C VAL A 20 24.68 3.52 -2.48
N GLU A 21 24.93 2.35 -3.06
CA GLU A 21 24.09 1.17 -2.86
C GLU A 21 24.10 0.72 -1.40
N ALA A 22 25.28 0.65 -0.77
CA ALA A 22 25.40 0.28 0.63
C ALA A 22 24.71 1.28 1.58
N ILE A 23 24.84 2.58 1.32
CA ILE A 23 24.18 3.63 2.09
C ILE A 23 22.67 3.58 1.89
N SER A 24 22.20 3.36 0.66
CA SER A 24 20.77 3.23 0.36
C SER A 24 20.15 2.02 1.05
N LYS A 25 20.84 0.87 1.05
CA LYS A 25 20.44 -0.32 1.80
C LYS A 25 20.31 -0.01 3.30
N LYS A 26 21.33 0.62 3.89
CA LYS A 26 21.29 1.01 5.31
C LYS A 26 20.22 2.05 5.62
N PHE A 27 19.93 2.97 4.70
CA PHE A 27 18.89 3.97 4.85
C PHE A 27 17.50 3.35 4.86
N THR A 28 17.22 2.41 3.95
CA THR A 28 15.96 1.67 3.90
C THR A 28 15.76 0.82 5.15
N GLU A 29 16.81 0.12 5.60
CA GLU A 29 16.75 -0.67 6.83
C GLU A 29 16.52 0.21 8.07
N TYR A 30 17.15 1.39 8.11
CA TYR A 30 16.93 2.36 9.19
C TYR A 30 15.50 2.91 9.19
N LEU A 31 14.89 3.15 8.03
CA LEU A 31 13.50 3.59 7.92
C LEU A 31 12.53 2.50 8.40
N ARG A 32 12.74 1.25 7.97
CA ARG A 32 11.93 0.11 8.43
C ARG A 32 12.03 -0.08 9.94
N ARG A 33 13.24 0.00 10.49
CA ARG A 33 13.45 -0.11 11.95
C ARG A 33 12.84 1.06 12.71
N ALA A 34 12.85 2.28 12.13
CA ALA A 34 12.17 3.42 12.71
C ALA A 34 10.63 3.26 12.73
N GLU A 35 10.07 2.61 11.70
CA GLU A 35 8.64 2.26 11.66
C GLU A 35 8.29 1.16 12.67
N GLU A 36 9.13 0.13 12.81
CA GLU A 36 8.98 -0.92 13.85
C GLU A 36 9.04 -0.32 15.26
N ILE A 37 10.00 0.58 15.51
CA ILE A 37 10.11 1.30 16.78
C ILE A 37 8.89 2.18 17.03
N ARG A 38 8.38 2.87 15.99
CA ARG A 38 7.15 3.66 16.09
C ARG A 38 5.94 2.79 16.41
N ALA A 39 5.80 1.62 15.78
CA ALA A 39 4.71 0.69 16.06
C ALA A 39 4.76 0.15 17.51
N LEU A 40 5.96 -0.02 18.07
CA LEU A 40 6.15 -0.36 19.49
C LEU A 40 5.87 0.83 20.43
N LEU A 41 6.17 2.06 20.00
CA LEU A 41 5.93 3.30 20.75
C LEU A 41 4.48 3.80 20.68
N ASP A 42 3.68 3.40 19.69
CA ASP A 42 2.25 3.72 19.62
C ASP A 42 1.43 2.98 20.70
N GLY A 43 2.08 2.11 21.50
CA GLY A 43 1.63 1.64 22.81
C GLY A 43 1.95 2.58 23.98
N GLY A 44 2.45 3.79 23.75
CA GLY A 44 2.86 4.72 24.81
C GLY A 44 3.09 6.14 24.31
N ALA A 45 2.08 7.00 24.47
CA ALA A 45 2.19 8.44 24.24
C ALA A 45 3.23 9.11 25.16
N VAL A 46 3.92 10.15 24.65
CA VAL A 46 4.05 11.52 25.21
C VAL A 46 5.35 12.26 24.73
N ALA A 47 5.11 13.35 23.97
CA ALA A 47 5.69 14.71 23.96
C ALA A 47 7.17 15.10 23.63
N SER A 48 7.23 16.35 23.14
CA SER A 48 8.33 17.34 22.97
C SER A 48 9.15 17.24 21.68
N GLY A 49 9.31 18.25 20.82
CA GLY A 49 9.19 19.71 20.95
C GLY A 49 10.59 20.35 20.93
N GLY A 50 10.95 21.13 19.88
CA GLY A 50 12.19 21.91 19.88
C GLY A 50 12.67 22.44 18.52
N ASP A 51 12.51 23.75 18.33
CA ASP A 51 13.11 24.65 17.31
C ASP A 51 14.66 24.73 17.38
N ALA A 52 15.31 25.10 16.25
CA ALA A 52 16.37 26.13 16.21
C ALA A 52 16.97 26.34 14.79
N ALA A 53 17.16 27.62 14.46
CA ALA A 53 17.68 28.20 13.21
C ALA A 53 19.21 28.14 13.04
N ALA A 54 19.71 28.34 11.80
CA ALA A 54 20.71 29.37 11.45
C ALA A 54 21.24 29.22 10.00
N ALA A 55 21.34 30.35 9.32
CA ALA A 55 21.82 30.53 7.95
C ALA A 55 23.36 30.64 7.86
N THR A 56 23.94 30.32 6.69
CA THR A 56 25.16 30.94 6.15
C THR A 56 25.23 30.74 4.62
N ALA A 57 25.77 31.76 3.93
CA ALA A 57 25.65 32.03 2.50
C ALA A 57 26.64 31.30 1.56
N ARG A 58 26.08 30.87 0.40
CA ARG A 58 26.53 30.83 -1.02
C ARG A 58 28.02 30.68 -1.42
N PRO A 59 28.25 29.96 -2.55
CA PRO A 59 28.61 30.67 -3.79
C PRO A 59 27.81 30.26 -5.04
N LYS A 60 27.55 31.24 -5.92
CA LYS A 60 26.94 31.11 -7.26
C LYS A 60 28.01 30.66 -8.26
N THR A 61 27.96 29.41 -8.68
CA THR A 61 28.47 28.96 -9.98
C THR A 61 27.56 27.84 -10.50
N GLN A 62 27.15 27.96 -11.76
CA GLN A 62 26.41 27.00 -12.59
C GLN A 62 25.02 26.59 -12.05
N LEU A 63 23.96 27.23 -12.55
CA LEU A 63 22.55 26.99 -12.18
C LEU A 63 21.73 26.26 -13.26
N LYS A 64 22.35 25.72 -14.32
CA LYS A 64 21.60 25.00 -15.38
C LYS A 64 21.77 23.48 -15.42
N ASP A 65 22.76 22.91 -14.71
CA ASP A 65 23.01 21.46 -14.76
C ASP A 65 22.70 20.71 -13.44
N LYS A 66 22.39 21.44 -12.37
CA LYS A 66 22.17 20.87 -11.01
C LYS A 66 20.77 20.32 -10.75
N GLU A 67 19.79 20.75 -11.54
CA GLU A 67 18.40 20.26 -11.43
C GLU A 67 18.29 18.87 -12.07
N ALA A 68 18.91 18.67 -13.24
CA ALA A 68 18.90 17.41 -13.96
C ALA A 68 19.58 16.27 -13.17
N ASP A 69 20.71 16.53 -12.53
CA ASP A 69 21.41 15.54 -11.70
C ASP A 69 20.65 15.20 -10.41
N ARG A 70 20.00 16.19 -9.77
CA ARG A 70 19.14 15.96 -8.60
C ARG A 70 17.91 15.15 -8.99
N GLN A 71 17.28 15.50 -10.10
CA GLN A 71 16.10 14.83 -10.63
C GLN A 71 16.41 13.40 -11.08
N ASN A 72 17.62 13.15 -11.60
CA ASN A 72 18.11 11.81 -11.93
C ASN A 72 18.35 10.96 -10.68
N MET A 73 18.94 11.51 -9.62
CA MET A 73 19.19 10.78 -8.38
C MET A 73 17.92 10.55 -7.55
N GLU A 74 16.99 11.52 -7.53
CA GLU A 74 15.65 11.33 -6.97
C GLU A 74 14.88 10.27 -7.76
N SER A 75 14.94 10.27 -9.09
CA SER A 75 14.33 9.23 -9.93
C SER A 75 14.89 7.83 -9.63
N GLN A 76 16.21 7.70 -9.44
CA GLN A 76 16.85 6.43 -9.07
C GLN A 76 16.47 5.97 -7.66
N LEU A 77 16.46 6.87 -6.66
CA LEU A 77 16.08 6.54 -5.29
C LEU A 77 14.56 6.25 -5.17
N SER A 78 13.76 6.90 -6.01
CA SER A 78 12.33 6.62 -6.18
C SER A 78 12.11 5.22 -6.72
N GLY A 79 12.88 4.81 -7.75
CA GLY A 79 12.84 3.47 -8.31
C GLY A 79 13.14 2.36 -7.29
N VAL A 80 14.15 2.53 -6.44
CA VAL A 80 14.51 1.53 -5.40
C VAL A 80 13.41 1.40 -4.34
N LYS A 81 12.80 2.51 -3.89
CA LYS A 81 11.68 2.46 -2.95
C LYS A 81 10.44 1.86 -3.58
N ALA A 82 10.14 2.24 -4.82
CA ALA A 82 9.00 1.74 -5.57
C ALA A 82 9.11 0.21 -5.74
N LEU A 83 10.28 -0.32 -6.14
CA LEU A 83 10.48 -1.76 -6.30
C LEU A 83 10.16 -2.56 -5.02
N SER A 84 10.60 -2.08 -3.85
CA SER A 84 10.28 -2.73 -2.56
C SER A 84 8.78 -2.83 -2.29
N PHE A 85 8.01 -1.77 -2.57
CA PHE A 85 6.56 -1.77 -2.33
C PHE A 85 5.81 -2.64 -3.35
N LYS A 86 6.29 -2.68 -4.60
CA LYS A 86 5.70 -3.53 -5.65
C LYS A 86 5.84 -5.01 -5.30
N GLU A 87 7.02 -5.44 -4.82
CA GLU A 87 7.26 -6.83 -4.43
C GLU A 87 6.35 -7.25 -3.28
N GLN A 88 6.20 -6.40 -2.26
CA GLN A 88 5.28 -6.63 -1.14
C GLN A 88 3.83 -6.73 -1.62
N ALA A 89 3.39 -5.84 -2.51
CA ALA A 89 2.04 -5.90 -3.07
C ALA A 89 1.79 -7.25 -3.78
N ILE A 90 2.76 -7.74 -4.55
CA ILE A 90 2.67 -9.02 -5.26
C ILE A 90 2.56 -10.20 -4.29
N GLU A 91 3.28 -10.18 -3.17
CA GLU A 91 3.19 -11.23 -2.15
C GLU A 91 1.78 -11.30 -1.54
N TYR A 92 1.21 -10.15 -1.15
CA TYR A 92 -0.16 -10.09 -0.65
C TYR A 92 -1.18 -10.55 -1.70
N VAL A 93 -1.02 -10.17 -2.97
CA VAL A 93 -1.91 -10.63 -4.06
C VAL A 93 -1.88 -12.15 -4.18
N LYS A 94 -0.71 -12.77 -4.13
CA LYS A 94 -0.60 -14.23 -4.25
C LYS A 94 -1.40 -14.92 -3.14
N GLN A 95 -1.19 -14.51 -1.90
CA GLN A 95 -1.93 -15.04 -0.75
C GLN A 95 -3.43 -14.75 -0.86
N ALA A 96 -3.81 -13.54 -1.29
CA ALA A 96 -5.22 -13.17 -1.47
C ALA A 96 -5.91 -14.07 -2.50
N VAL A 97 -5.28 -14.31 -3.65
CA VAL A 97 -5.80 -15.17 -4.73
C VAL A 97 -5.89 -16.63 -4.27
N GLU A 98 -4.92 -17.12 -3.50
CA GLU A 98 -4.97 -18.47 -2.94
C GLU A 98 -6.18 -18.66 -2.02
N GLU A 99 -6.40 -17.72 -1.08
CA GLU A 99 -7.54 -17.76 -0.17
C GLU A 99 -8.88 -17.51 -0.89
N ASP A 100 -8.91 -16.63 -1.90
CA ASP A 100 -10.09 -16.37 -2.72
C ASP A 100 -10.53 -17.62 -3.50
N ASN A 101 -9.58 -18.28 -4.16
CA ASN A 101 -9.83 -19.54 -4.88
C ASN A 101 -10.26 -20.68 -3.93
N ALA A 102 -9.83 -20.64 -2.67
CA ALA A 102 -10.28 -21.57 -1.64
C ALA A 102 -11.67 -21.25 -1.07
N GLY A 103 -12.29 -20.13 -1.48
CA GLY A 103 -13.57 -19.65 -0.94
C GLY A 103 -13.45 -19.02 0.46
N ASN A 104 -12.24 -18.79 0.95
CA ASN A 104 -11.96 -18.18 2.24
C ASN A 104 -12.03 -16.65 2.15
N TYR A 105 -13.19 -16.14 1.71
CA TYR A 105 -13.43 -14.72 1.43
C TYR A 105 -13.07 -13.78 2.60
N ALA A 106 -13.34 -14.20 3.83
CA ALA A 106 -13.01 -13.42 5.03
C ALA A 106 -11.50 -13.22 5.23
N LYS A 107 -10.67 -14.14 4.73
CA LYS A 107 -9.20 -14.02 4.73
C LYS A 107 -8.67 -13.33 3.48
N ALA A 108 -9.27 -13.60 2.32
CA ALA A 108 -8.87 -13.02 1.05
C ALA A 108 -9.04 -11.49 1.03
N PHE A 109 -10.16 -10.98 1.57
CA PHE A 109 -10.47 -9.56 1.57
C PHE A 109 -9.37 -8.67 2.19
N PRO A 110 -8.94 -8.87 3.45
CA PRO A 110 -7.89 -8.03 4.04
C PRO A 110 -6.54 -8.16 3.31
N LEU A 111 -6.23 -9.32 2.71
CA LEU A 111 -5.00 -9.49 1.92
C LEU A 111 -5.04 -8.65 0.64
N TYR A 112 -6.18 -8.60 -0.06
CA TYR A 112 -6.37 -7.69 -1.19
C TYR A 112 -6.24 -6.22 -0.77
N MET A 113 -6.80 -5.82 0.37
CA MET A 113 -6.66 -4.44 0.87
C MET A 113 -5.21 -4.06 1.15
N ASN A 114 -4.45 -4.95 1.78
CA ASN A 114 -3.02 -4.74 2.02
C ASN A 114 -2.26 -4.58 0.69
N ALA A 115 -2.50 -5.48 -0.28
CA ALA A 115 -1.89 -5.38 -1.61
C ALA A 115 -2.16 -4.02 -2.29
N LEU A 116 -3.41 -3.54 -2.25
CA LEU A 116 -3.78 -2.25 -2.83
C LEU A 116 -3.07 -1.08 -2.14
N GLU A 117 -2.89 -1.11 -0.82
CA GLU A 117 -2.15 -0.07 -0.10
C GLU A 117 -0.67 0.00 -0.54
N TYR A 118 -0.03 -1.15 -0.73
CA TYR A 118 1.33 -1.21 -1.26
C TYR A 118 1.41 -0.74 -2.72
N PHE A 119 0.46 -1.13 -3.58
CA PHE A 119 0.41 -0.60 -4.95
C PHE A 119 0.18 0.92 -5.00
N LYS A 120 -0.69 1.46 -4.15
CA LYS A 120 -0.90 2.91 -4.03
C LYS A 120 0.40 3.61 -3.63
N THR A 121 1.17 3.02 -2.72
CA THR A 121 2.46 3.57 -2.30
C THR A 121 3.49 3.48 -3.42
N HIS A 122 3.55 2.37 -4.15
CA HIS A 122 4.39 2.24 -5.34
C HIS A 122 4.06 3.32 -6.39
N LEU A 123 2.78 3.51 -6.71
CA LEU A 123 2.32 4.49 -7.70
C LEU A 123 2.66 5.95 -7.32
N LYS A 124 2.85 6.27 -6.03
CA LYS A 124 3.28 7.62 -5.61
C LYS A 124 4.71 7.96 -6.04
N TYR A 125 5.55 6.95 -6.26
CA TYR A 125 6.98 7.09 -6.51
C TYR A 125 7.40 6.58 -7.89
N GLU A 126 6.52 5.86 -8.60
CA GLU A 126 6.79 5.45 -9.97
C GLU A 126 6.65 6.64 -10.92
N THR A 127 7.61 6.79 -11.84
CA THR A 127 7.64 7.89 -12.81
C THR A 127 7.53 7.39 -14.24
N HIS A 128 7.79 6.09 -14.48
CA HIS A 128 7.71 5.50 -15.80
C HIS A 128 6.23 5.27 -16.20
N PRO A 129 5.71 5.99 -17.21
CA PRO A 129 4.27 6.00 -17.52
C PRO A 129 3.73 4.61 -17.87
N LYS A 130 4.52 3.78 -18.57
CA LYS A 130 4.13 2.40 -18.89
C LYS A 130 3.98 1.52 -17.65
N ILE A 131 4.81 1.73 -16.62
CA ILE A 131 4.73 0.97 -15.37
C ILE A 131 3.53 1.44 -14.55
N ILE A 132 3.31 2.75 -14.47
CA ILE A 132 2.14 3.36 -13.83
C ILE A 132 0.86 2.78 -14.43
N GLU A 133 0.75 2.78 -15.77
CA GLU A 133 -0.41 2.24 -16.48
C GLU A 133 -0.64 0.76 -16.16
N ALA A 134 0.41 -0.06 -16.28
CA ALA A 134 0.32 -1.50 -16.02
C ALA A 134 -0.12 -1.81 -14.58
N ILE A 135 0.40 -1.07 -13.60
CA ILE A 135 0.07 -1.27 -12.19
C ILE A 135 -1.32 -0.72 -11.86
N THR A 136 -1.73 0.40 -12.47
CA THR A 136 -3.08 0.95 -12.30
C THR A 136 -4.15 0.00 -12.83
N LEU A 137 -3.89 -0.66 -13.97
CA LEU A 137 -4.79 -1.68 -14.51
C LEU A 137 -4.98 -2.83 -13.50
N LYS A 138 -3.88 -3.39 -12.97
CA LYS A 138 -3.93 -4.45 -11.96
C LYS A 138 -4.54 -4.00 -10.64
N PHE A 139 -4.26 -2.78 -10.21
CA PHE A 139 -4.86 -2.18 -9.02
C PHE A 139 -6.40 -2.19 -9.12
N ASN A 140 -6.95 -1.75 -10.26
CA ASN A 140 -8.40 -1.71 -10.46
C ASN A 140 -9.02 -3.11 -10.54
N GLU A 141 -8.33 -4.08 -11.15
CA GLU A 141 -8.77 -5.48 -11.17
C GLU A 141 -8.89 -6.04 -9.74
N TYR A 142 -7.87 -5.83 -8.89
CA TYR A 142 -7.88 -6.31 -7.52
C TYR A 142 -8.85 -5.54 -6.62
N LEU A 143 -9.02 -4.23 -6.83
CA LEU A 143 -10.02 -3.43 -6.13
C LEU A 143 -11.43 -3.95 -6.40
N ARG A 144 -11.77 -4.14 -7.68
CA ARG A 144 -13.08 -4.69 -8.06
C ARG A 144 -13.32 -6.06 -7.43
N ARG A 145 -12.33 -6.96 -7.46
CA ARG A 145 -12.49 -8.28 -6.84
C ARG A 145 -12.72 -8.18 -5.35
N ALA A 146 -12.03 -7.29 -4.66
CA ALA A 146 -12.25 -7.08 -3.23
C ALA A 146 -13.64 -6.50 -2.91
N GLU A 147 -14.17 -5.61 -3.75
CA GLU A 147 -15.53 -5.11 -3.62
C GLU A 147 -16.57 -6.22 -3.79
N GLU A 148 -16.37 -7.12 -4.76
CA GLU A 148 -17.20 -8.32 -4.95
C GLU A 148 -17.15 -9.24 -3.70
N ILE A 149 -15.94 -9.49 -3.17
CA ILE A 149 -15.76 -10.30 -1.96
C ILE A 149 -16.46 -9.66 -0.77
N ARG A 150 -16.38 -8.32 -0.62
CA ARG A 150 -17.07 -7.60 0.45
C ARG A 150 -18.59 -7.78 0.36
N ALA A 151 -19.17 -7.66 -0.84
CA ALA A 151 -20.60 -7.89 -1.04
C ALA A 151 -21.00 -9.33 -0.64
N ILE A 152 -20.20 -10.34 -0.99
CA ILE A 152 -20.43 -11.74 -0.58
C ILE A 152 -20.44 -11.89 0.95
N LEU A 153 -19.51 -11.23 1.65
CA LEU A 153 -19.42 -11.27 3.10
C LEU A 153 -20.60 -10.55 3.77
N ASP A 154 -21.03 -9.42 3.22
CA ASP A 154 -22.15 -8.64 3.72
C ASP A 154 -23.49 -9.38 3.50
N ASP A 155 -23.71 -9.97 2.32
CA ASP A 155 -24.90 -10.78 1.98
C ASP A 155 -24.98 -12.08 2.79
N GLY A 156 -23.83 -12.70 3.07
CA GLY A 156 -23.72 -13.89 3.92
C GLY A 156 -23.91 -13.63 5.43
N SER A 157 -23.89 -12.35 5.85
CA SER A 157 -24.13 -11.95 7.24
C SER A 157 -25.61 -11.71 7.58
N ALA A 158 -26.49 -11.75 6.58
CA ALA A 158 -27.93 -11.70 6.83
C ALA A 158 -28.31 -12.94 7.68
N PRO A 159 -28.90 -12.77 8.88
CA PRO A 159 -29.32 -13.92 9.68
C PRO A 159 -30.27 -14.79 8.86
N PRO A 160 -30.18 -16.13 8.97
CA PRO A 160 -31.10 -17.00 8.27
C PRO A 160 -32.50 -16.60 8.72
N LYS A 161 -33.32 -16.11 7.78
CA LYS A 161 -34.77 -16.00 8.00
C LYS A 161 -35.28 -17.43 8.17
N THR A 162 -35.20 -17.93 9.40
CA THR A 162 -35.85 -19.15 9.81
C THR A 162 -37.33 -19.00 9.53
N LYS A 163 -37.79 -19.93 8.69
CA LYS A 163 -39.15 -20.26 8.27
C LYS A 163 -40.24 -19.83 9.26
N LEU A 164 -41.33 -19.26 8.74
CA LEU A 164 -42.66 -19.68 9.12
C LEU A 164 -43.23 -20.45 7.92
N ASN A 165 -43.10 -21.77 8.01
CA ASN A 165 -44.03 -22.69 7.38
C ASN A 165 -45.34 -22.55 8.16
N ASP A 166 -46.37 -21.99 7.54
CA ASP A 166 -47.73 -22.43 7.80
C ASP A 166 -48.18 -23.16 6.55
N GLY A 167 -48.04 -24.48 6.59
CA GLY A 167 -48.65 -25.38 5.62
C GLY A 167 -49.97 -25.87 6.19
N GLU A 168 -51.07 -25.51 5.55
CA GLU A 168 -52.33 -26.25 5.54
C GLU A 168 -53.04 -25.86 4.23
N GLY A 169 -53.38 -26.73 3.28
CA GLY A 169 -53.73 -28.14 3.42
C GLY A 169 -55.20 -28.32 3.00
N SER A 170 -55.43 -28.49 1.69
CA SER A 170 -56.55 -29.23 1.06
C SER A 170 -58.01 -28.72 1.13
N GLY A 171 -58.56 -28.40 -0.05
CA GLY A 171 -59.62 -29.22 -0.69
C GLY A 171 -61.10 -28.84 -0.54
N LYS A 172 -61.74 -28.48 -1.67
CA LYS A 172 -63.08 -28.87 -2.21
C LYS A 172 -63.67 -27.73 -3.06
N ALA A 173 -63.81 -27.88 -4.38
CA ALA A 173 -64.93 -28.51 -5.11
C ALA A 173 -66.22 -27.67 -5.16
N GLU A 174 -66.52 -27.17 -6.37
CA GLU A 174 -67.82 -27.17 -7.09
C GLU A 174 -69.09 -26.58 -6.43
N GLY A 175 -69.77 -25.65 -7.12
CA GLY A 175 -71.22 -25.43 -6.95
C GLY A 175 -71.77 -24.01 -7.11
N ASN A 176 -72.21 -23.67 -8.34
CA ASN A 176 -73.47 -23.04 -8.76
C ASN A 176 -74.10 -21.77 -8.09
N SER A 177 -74.87 -21.05 -8.94
CA SER A 177 -75.89 -20.00 -8.72
C SER A 177 -75.35 -18.59 -8.43
N LYS A 178 -75.78 -17.51 -9.07
CA LYS A 178 -77.00 -17.21 -9.84
C LYS A 178 -76.77 -15.97 -10.72
#